data_AF-A0A507FNX6-F1
#
_entry.id   AF-A0A507FNX6-F1
#
_cell.length_a   1.000
_cell.length_b   1.000
_cell.length_c   1.000
_cell.angle_alpha   90.00
_cell.angle_beta   90.00
_cell.angle_gamma   90.00
#
_symmetry.space_group_name_H-M   'P 1'
#
loop_
_entity.id
_entity.type
_entity.pdbx_description
1 polymer ?
#
loop_
_entity_poly.entity_id
_entity_poly.type
_entity_poly.pdbx_seq_one_letter_code
_entity_poly.pdbx_strand_id
1 'polypeptide(L)'
;MNATLSLLPVTETAFLYGLLGAGLCATCGIIAAFLHHSFCVELLSKPDRKNALAHFASPFNMQLLAMCVAVVGTYICAILQLATTQTFTIQLFMDICVATLELNYLRYSWARAGSIMEAVYPKLARSLKRLVFMAPLIFYAQTVPAALDAMCATRPDLAHILETGSVFEQALSSVAGITLFVFDVILLTGFTRHIQKLYQSMEMGEAARTDRFMIIARYGRVSCLVWIVSNFMYIGSLMLEQGSFLFWLLMVGLYVGSTLTVLTLYVMKLALYKCAGGVGSNVLSAKSLGVVGGSTATRRKEEVVSVKELVHGVSQMGPK
;
A
#
# COMPACT_ATOMS: atom_id res chain seq x y z
N MET A 1 24.83 -20.50 13.73
CA MET A 1 23.36 -20.34 13.81
C MET A 1 22.53 -21.51 13.23
N ASN A 2 23.09 -22.62 12.73
CA ASN A 2 22.31 -23.64 11.98
C ASN A 2 21.78 -24.84 12.79
N ALA A 3 21.95 -24.88 14.11
CA ALA A 3 21.53 -26.03 14.94
C ALA A 3 20.13 -25.88 15.59
N THR A 4 19.49 -24.72 15.49
CA THR A 4 18.26 -24.43 16.25
C THR A 4 16.98 -24.96 15.59
N LEU A 5 16.94 -25.08 14.26
CA LEU A 5 15.75 -25.58 13.55
C LEU A 5 15.50 -27.08 13.73
N SER A 6 16.53 -27.88 14.01
CA SER A 6 16.39 -29.31 14.35
C SER A 6 15.83 -29.57 15.75
N LEU A 7 15.58 -28.53 16.55
CA LEU A 7 15.09 -28.66 17.92
C LEU A 7 13.57 -28.55 18.04
N LEU A 8 12.88 -28.07 17.00
CA LEU A 8 11.42 -27.95 17.07
C LEU A 8 10.74 -29.34 16.96
N PRO A 9 9.79 -29.66 17.85
CA PRO A 9 8.94 -30.82 17.72
C PRO A 9 8.27 -30.88 16.34
N VAL A 10 8.16 -32.08 15.77
CA VAL A 10 7.55 -32.31 14.44
C VAL A 10 6.14 -31.72 14.34
N THR A 11 5.37 -31.75 15.44
CA THR A 11 4.02 -31.19 15.52
C THR A 11 4.00 -29.67 15.38
N GLU A 12 4.96 -28.97 15.98
CA GLU A 12 5.06 -27.50 15.91
C GLU A 12 5.48 -27.06 14.51
N THR A 13 6.46 -27.76 13.93
CA THR A 13 6.91 -27.52 12.56
C THR A 13 5.77 -27.75 11.54
N ALA A 14 5.01 -28.84 11.69
CA ALA A 14 3.85 -29.11 10.83
C ALA A 14 2.77 -28.03 10.96
N PHE A 15 2.54 -27.52 12.17
CA PHE A 15 1.61 -26.42 12.41
C PHE A 15 2.04 -25.13 11.71
N LEU A 16 3.32 -24.75 11.83
CA LEU A 16 3.88 -23.58 11.14
C LEU A 16 3.77 -23.68 9.62
N TYR A 17 4.09 -24.84 9.04
CA TYR A 17 3.89 -25.09 7.60
C TYR A 17 2.43 -24.95 7.19
N GLY A 18 1.49 -25.46 8.00
CA GLY A 18 0.06 -25.31 7.74
C GLY A 18 -0.38 -23.85 7.68
N LEU A 19 0.07 -23.03 8.65
CA LEU A 19 -0.24 -21.60 8.68
C LEU A 19 0.39 -20.83 7.51
N LEU A 20 1.66 -21.08 7.21
CA LEU A 20 2.37 -20.46 6.09
C LEU A 20 1.73 -20.84 4.74
N GLY A 21 1.39 -22.13 4.56
CA GLY A 21 0.72 -22.62 3.36
C GLY A 21 -0.67 -22.01 3.18
N ALA A 22 -1.46 -21.89 4.25
CA ALA A 22 -2.76 -21.22 4.22
C ALA A 22 -2.63 -19.74 3.83
N GLY A 23 -1.66 -19.02 4.42
CA GLY A 23 -1.37 -17.63 4.09
C GLY A 23 -0.93 -17.42 2.65
N LEU A 24 -0.07 -18.31 2.13
CA LEU A 24 0.36 -18.31 0.73
C LEU A 24 -0.84 -18.51 -0.22
N CYS A 25 -1.68 -19.52 0.04
CA CYS A 25 -2.89 -19.79 -0.74
C CYS A 25 -3.85 -18.59 -0.73
N ALA A 26 -4.07 -17.97 0.44
CA ALA A 26 -4.90 -16.78 0.56
C ALA A 26 -4.36 -15.62 -0.28
N THR A 27 -3.05 -15.37 -0.23
CA THR A 27 -2.40 -14.30 -1.00
C THR A 27 -2.49 -14.55 -2.50
N CYS A 28 -2.26 -15.79 -2.96
CA CYS A 28 -2.47 -16.18 -4.36
C CYS A 28 -3.92 -15.98 -4.80
N GLY A 29 -4.89 -16.29 -3.92
CA GLY A 29 -6.30 -16.00 -4.15
C GLY A 29 -6.60 -14.51 -4.33
N ILE A 30 -5.96 -13.65 -3.52
CA ILE A 30 -6.06 -12.18 -3.67
C ILE A 30 -5.47 -11.72 -5.01
N ILE A 31 -4.32 -12.25 -5.42
CA ILE A 31 -3.72 -11.95 -6.74
C ILE A 31 -4.66 -12.36 -7.86
N ALA A 32 -5.17 -13.60 -7.83
CA ALA A 32 -6.08 -14.10 -8.84
C ALA A 32 -7.36 -13.26 -8.93
N ALA A 33 -7.96 -12.90 -7.79
CA ALA A 33 -9.12 -12.01 -7.73
C ALA A 33 -8.80 -10.61 -8.27
N PHE A 34 -7.65 -10.05 -7.92
CA PHE A 34 -7.20 -8.74 -8.40
C PHE A 34 -6.96 -8.73 -9.91
N LEU A 35 -6.29 -9.75 -10.45
CA LEU A 35 -6.05 -9.90 -11.88
C LEU A 35 -7.38 -10.14 -12.61
N HIS A 36 -8.22 -11.06 -12.13
CA HIS A 36 -9.53 -11.30 -12.72
C HIS A 36 -10.38 -10.03 -12.74
N HIS A 37 -10.46 -9.28 -11.64
CA HIS A 37 -11.19 -8.01 -11.62
C HIS A 37 -10.58 -6.99 -12.59
N SER A 38 -9.26 -6.84 -12.59
CA SER A 38 -8.59 -5.83 -13.44
C SER A 38 -8.66 -6.18 -14.93
N PHE A 39 -8.59 -7.45 -15.30
CA PHE A 39 -8.76 -7.90 -16.69
C PHE A 39 -10.24 -7.93 -17.11
N CYS A 40 -11.09 -8.66 -16.40
CA CYS A 40 -12.48 -8.85 -16.82
C CYS A 40 -13.30 -7.57 -16.71
N VAL A 41 -13.10 -6.77 -15.65
CA VAL A 41 -13.90 -5.56 -15.45
C VAL A 41 -13.29 -4.36 -16.17
N GLU A 42 -11.99 -4.08 -16.01
CA GLU A 42 -11.42 -2.84 -16.54
C GLU A 42 -11.08 -2.94 -18.04
N LEU A 43 -10.60 -4.10 -18.53
CA LEU A 43 -10.17 -4.25 -19.92
C LEU A 43 -11.35 -4.47 -20.87
N LEU A 44 -12.34 -5.29 -20.48
CA LEU A 44 -13.49 -5.59 -21.35
C LEU A 44 -14.54 -4.48 -21.38
N SER A 45 -14.67 -3.69 -20.31
CA SER A 45 -15.70 -2.64 -20.25
C SER A 45 -15.34 -1.38 -21.04
N LYS A 46 -14.09 -1.22 -21.51
CA LYS A 46 -13.64 -0.03 -22.23
C LYS A 46 -13.45 -0.33 -23.72
N PRO A 47 -14.06 0.45 -24.63
CA PRO A 47 -13.94 0.23 -26.08
C PRO A 47 -12.52 0.48 -26.60
N ASP A 48 -11.72 1.29 -25.90
CA ASP A 48 -10.34 1.59 -26.28
C ASP A 48 -9.33 0.77 -25.45
N ARG A 49 -8.76 -0.25 -26.09
CA ARG A 49 -7.75 -1.15 -25.49
C ARG A 49 -6.50 -0.42 -25.01
N LYS A 50 -6.04 0.63 -25.70
CA LYS A 50 -4.80 1.35 -25.31
C LYS A 50 -5.01 2.09 -23.99
N ASN A 51 -6.14 2.78 -23.87
CA ASN A 51 -6.53 3.49 -22.65
C ASN A 51 -6.81 2.52 -21.49
N ALA A 52 -7.33 1.33 -21.77
CA ALA A 52 -7.54 0.30 -20.76
C ALA A 52 -6.22 -0.28 -20.22
N LEU A 53 -5.24 -0.57 -21.08
CA LEU A 53 -3.91 -1.01 -20.66
C LEU A 53 -3.18 0.05 -19.82
N ALA A 54 -3.25 1.32 -20.21
CA ALA A 54 -2.68 2.42 -19.43
C ALA A 54 -3.32 2.52 -18.04
N HIS A 55 -4.62 2.23 -17.92
CA HIS A 55 -5.33 2.20 -16.64
C HIS A 55 -4.94 0.99 -15.79
N PHE A 56 -4.80 -0.18 -16.41
CA PHE A 56 -4.29 -1.38 -15.74
C PHE A 56 -2.89 -1.12 -15.16
N ALA A 57 -2.00 -0.53 -15.95
CA ALA A 57 -0.65 -0.13 -15.55
C ALA A 57 -0.60 1.16 -14.73
N SER A 58 -1.73 1.59 -14.15
CA SER A 58 -1.73 2.74 -13.25
C SER A 58 -0.78 2.48 -12.07
N PRO A 59 -0.09 3.51 -11.55
CA PRO A 59 0.85 3.35 -10.45
C PRO A 59 0.25 2.66 -9.22
N PHE A 60 -1.03 2.89 -8.97
CA PHE A 60 -1.79 2.30 -7.87
C PHE A 60 -1.94 0.77 -8.00
N ASN A 61 -2.27 0.30 -9.20
CA ASN A 61 -2.39 -1.13 -9.49
C ASN A 61 -1.03 -1.82 -9.45
N MET A 62 0.00 -1.18 -10.01
CA MET A 62 1.36 -1.72 -10.02
C MET A 62 1.93 -1.85 -8.61
N GLN A 63 1.71 -0.85 -7.75
CA GLN A 63 2.14 -0.91 -6.34
C GLN A 63 1.40 -2.01 -5.58
N LEU A 64 0.09 -2.15 -5.77
CA LEU A 64 -0.70 -3.21 -5.12
C LEU A 64 -0.25 -4.61 -5.57
N LEU A 65 -0.05 -4.80 -6.87
CA LEU A 65 0.46 -6.05 -7.42
C LEU A 65 1.86 -6.37 -6.89
N ALA A 66 2.76 -5.37 -6.84
CA ALA A 66 4.10 -5.53 -6.29
C ALA A 66 4.07 -5.95 -4.82
N MET A 67 3.18 -5.36 -4.00
CA MET A 67 2.97 -5.81 -2.62
C MET A 67 2.50 -7.26 -2.57
N CYS A 68 1.53 -7.68 -3.40
CA CYS A 68 1.08 -9.06 -3.41
C CYS A 68 2.20 -10.04 -3.76
N VAL A 69 3.00 -9.73 -4.79
CA VAL A 69 4.14 -10.56 -5.22
C VAL A 69 5.19 -10.63 -4.12
N ALA A 70 5.48 -9.52 -3.44
CA ALA A 70 6.39 -9.48 -2.32
C ALA A 70 5.91 -10.35 -1.13
N VAL A 71 4.62 -10.32 -0.80
CA VAL A 71 4.04 -11.19 0.25
C VAL A 71 4.15 -12.66 -0.14
N VAL A 72 3.86 -13.03 -1.39
CA VAL A 72 4.07 -14.40 -1.90
C VAL A 72 5.53 -14.83 -1.75
N GLY A 73 6.47 -13.97 -2.18
CA GLY A 73 7.91 -14.22 -2.03
C GLY A 73 8.32 -14.43 -0.58
N THR A 74 7.75 -13.62 0.34
CA THR A 74 8.00 -13.74 1.79
C THR A 74 7.53 -15.09 2.33
N TYR A 75 6.31 -15.54 1.98
CA TYR A 75 5.81 -16.86 2.38
C TYR A 75 6.68 -18.00 1.83
N ILE A 76 7.09 -17.92 0.56
CA ILE A 76 7.97 -18.93 -0.05
C ILE A 76 9.31 -18.98 0.68
N CYS A 77 9.93 -17.81 0.94
CA CYS A 77 11.20 -17.75 1.67
C CYS A 77 11.05 -18.32 3.09
N ALA A 78 9.99 -17.98 3.82
CA ALA A 78 9.75 -18.53 5.16
C ALA A 78 9.58 -20.06 5.16
N ILE A 79 8.82 -20.61 4.20
CA ILE A 79 8.67 -22.07 4.02
C ILE A 79 10.03 -22.71 3.72
N LEU A 80 10.83 -22.11 2.83
CA LEU A 80 12.15 -22.63 2.50
C LEU A 80 13.11 -22.54 3.68
N GLN A 81 13.10 -21.46 4.48
CA GLN A 81 13.91 -21.33 5.69
C GLN A 81 13.58 -22.42 6.72
N LEU A 82 12.31 -22.82 6.85
CA LEU A 82 11.94 -23.95 7.70
C LEU A 82 12.41 -25.31 7.13
N ALA A 83 12.59 -25.40 5.81
CA ALA A 83 12.89 -26.67 5.12
C ALA A 83 14.39 -26.92 4.89
N THR A 84 15.23 -25.88 4.92
CA THR A 84 16.64 -25.97 4.54
C THR A 84 17.56 -25.34 5.57
N THR A 85 18.83 -25.76 5.53
CA THR A 85 19.93 -25.21 6.32
C THR A 85 20.63 -24.03 5.63
N GLN A 86 20.31 -23.73 4.36
CA GLN A 86 20.86 -22.59 3.61
C GLN A 86 20.12 -21.29 3.95
N THR A 87 20.43 -20.72 5.11
CA THR A 87 19.70 -19.58 5.68
C THR A 87 20.03 -18.25 5.01
N PHE A 88 21.29 -17.95 4.72
CA PHE A 88 21.72 -16.60 4.29
C PHE A 88 21.15 -16.14 2.95
N THR A 89 21.21 -16.97 1.90
CA THR A 89 20.67 -16.59 0.58
C THR A 89 19.16 -16.39 0.65
N ILE A 90 18.46 -17.26 1.39
CA ILE A 90 17.01 -17.15 1.53
C ILE A 90 16.64 -15.92 2.36
N GLN A 91 17.41 -15.62 3.42
CA GLN A 91 17.26 -14.40 4.21
C GLN A 91 17.41 -13.16 3.34
N LEU A 92 18.43 -13.09 2.47
CA LEU A 92 18.57 -11.97 1.52
C LEU A 92 17.33 -11.80 0.62
N PHE A 93 16.82 -12.88 0.03
CA PHE A 93 15.61 -12.81 -0.80
C PHE A 93 14.38 -12.39 0.00
N MET A 94 14.29 -12.84 1.25
CA MET A 94 13.24 -12.47 2.18
C MET A 94 13.29 -10.98 2.50
N ASP A 95 14.46 -10.43 2.81
CA ASP A 95 14.64 -9.01 3.11
C ASP A 95 14.34 -8.13 1.90
N ILE A 96 14.71 -8.59 0.70
CA ILE A 96 14.31 -7.92 -0.55
C ILE A 96 12.78 -7.90 -0.70
N CYS A 97 12.11 -9.01 -0.40
CA CYS A 97 10.65 -9.08 -0.45
C CYS A 97 10.02 -8.12 0.58
N VAL A 98 10.49 -8.14 1.82
CA VAL A 98 10.02 -7.25 2.89
C VAL A 98 10.26 -5.78 2.51
N ALA A 99 11.47 -5.40 2.12
CA ALA A 99 11.78 -4.04 1.67
C ALA A 99 10.88 -3.59 0.49
N THR A 100 10.61 -4.50 -0.46
CA THR A 100 9.70 -4.25 -1.59
C THR A 100 8.27 -4.02 -1.12
N LEU A 101 7.78 -4.82 -0.17
CA LEU A 101 6.46 -4.68 0.43
C LEU A 101 6.33 -3.32 1.13
N GLU A 102 7.28 -3.00 2.01
CA GLU A 102 7.31 -1.76 2.80
C GLU A 102 7.36 -0.51 1.91
N LEU A 103 8.24 -0.51 0.90
CA LEU A 103 8.35 0.59 -0.05
C LEU A 103 7.06 0.81 -0.84
N ASN A 104 6.47 -0.26 -1.37
CA ASN A 104 5.24 -0.15 -2.14
C ASN A 104 4.06 0.24 -1.25
N TYR A 105 4.02 -0.25 0.00
CA TYR A 105 3.02 0.17 0.99
C TYR A 105 3.11 1.67 1.27
N LEU A 106 4.30 2.19 1.59
CA LEU A 106 4.49 3.61 1.89
C LEU A 106 4.11 4.48 0.68
N ARG A 107 4.54 4.11 -0.53
CA ARG A 107 4.21 4.83 -1.76
C ARG A 107 2.71 4.81 -2.06
N TYR A 108 2.07 3.66 -1.89
CA TYR A 108 0.63 3.49 -2.11
C TYR A 108 -0.19 4.32 -1.10
N SER A 109 0.17 4.23 0.18
CA SER A 109 -0.47 4.98 1.25
C SER A 109 -0.32 6.49 1.04
N TRP A 110 0.86 6.96 0.61
CA TRP A 110 1.06 8.36 0.25
C TRP A 110 0.26 8.79 -0.99
N ALA A 111 0.27 8.00 -2.06
CA ALA A 111 -0.47 8.32 -3.29
C ALA A 111 -1.97 8.52 -3.02
N ARG A 112 -2.50 7.80 -2.04
CA ARG A 112 -3.89 7.92 -1.59
C ARG A 112 -4.11 9.08 -0.62
N ALA A 113 -3.25 9.21 0.39
CA ALA A 113 -3.46 10.14 1.50
C ALA A 113 -2.89 11.54 1.25
N GLY A 114 -2.03 11.71 0.25
CA GLY A 114 -1.27 12.94 0.02
C GLY A 114 -2.16 14.18 -0.07
N SER A 115 -3.24 14.13 -0.85
CA SER A 115 -4.18 15.25 -0.99
C SER A 115 -4.93 15.57 0.31
N ILE A 116 -5.28 14.55 1.10
CA ILE A 116 -5.88 14.74 2.43
C ILE A 116 -4.86 15.40 3.36
N MET A 117 -3.61 14.94 3.36
CA MET A 117 -2.54 15.51 4.19
C MET A 117 -2.19 16.93 3.78
N GLU A 118 -2.19 17.26 2.49
CA GLU A 118 -1.99 18.62 1.99
C GLU A 118 -3.09 19.57 2.46
N ALA A 119 -4.34 19.10 2.50
CA ALA A 119 -5.48 19.87 2.98
C ALA A 119 -5.50 20.04 4.51
N VAL A 120 -5.06 19.03 5.27
CA VAL A 120 -5.13 19.05 6.75
C VAL A 120 -3.84 19.61 7.39
N TYR A 121 -2.66 19.23 6.88
CA TYR A 121 -1.35 19.56 7.43
C TYR A 121 -0.31 19.87 6.33
N PRO A 122 -0.40 21.02 5.64
CA PRO A 122 0.41 21.31 4.44
C PRO A 122 1.93 21.32 4.69
N LYS A 123 2.38 21.77 5.87
CA LYS A 123 3.81 21.73 6.24
C LYS A 123 4.32 20.30 6.40
N LEU A 124 3.52 19.44 7.04
CA LEU A 124 3.87 18.04 7.28
C LEU A 124 3.83 17.22 5.98
N ALA A 125 2.85 17.49 5.12
CA ALA A 125 2.74 16.88 3.79
C ALA A 125 4.02 17.06 2.95
N ARG A 126 4.65 18.25 3.00
CA ARG A 126 5.94 18.49 2.32
C ARG A 126 7.08 17.63 2.88
N SER A 127 7.10 17.39 4.18
CA SER A 127 8.10 16.50 4.80
C SER A 127 7.85 15.03 4.46
N LEU A 128 6.59 14.58 4.49
CA LEU A 128 6.21 13.22 4.08
C LEU A 128 6.54 12.96 2.60
N LYS A 129 6.32 13.93 1.72
CA LYS A 129 6.69 13.81 0.30
C LYS A 129 8.20 13.58 0.12
N ARG A 130 9.04 14.25 0.92
CA ARG A 130 10.50 14.02 0.94
C ARG A 130 10.86 12.65 1.50
N LEU A 131 10.18 12.21 2.56
CA LEU A 131 10.34 10.86 3.12
C LEU A 131 10.02 9.78 2.07
N VAL A 132 8.90 9.92 1.35
CA VAL A 132 8.49 8.98 0.27
C VAL A 132 9.52 8.92 -0.85
N PHE A 133 10.18 10.04 -1.15
CA PHE A 133 11.26 10.09 -2.12
C PHE A 133 12.53 9.37 -1.63
N MET A 134 12.86 9.49 -0.34
CA MET A 134 14.01 8.82 0.29
C MET A 134 13.74 7.35 0.68
N ALA A 135 12.48 6.91 0.67
CA ALA A 135 12.05 5.59 1.11
C ALA A 135 12.83 4.41 0.50
N PRO A 136 13.21 4.40 -0.80
CA PRO A 136 13.99 3.29 -1.35
C PRO A 136 15.33 3.08 -0.64
N LEU A 137 16.02 4.17 -0.28
CA LEU A 137 17.29 4.09 0.43
C LEU A 137 17.08 3.52 1.85
N ILE A 138 16.02 3.96 2.53
CA ILE A 138 15.72 3.52 3.90
C ILE A 138 15.37 2.03 3.92
N PHE A 139 14.46 1.58 3.06
CA PHE A 139 13.95 0.20 3.10
C PHE A 139 14.92 -0.83 2.51
N TYR A 140 15.70 -0.48 1.49
CA TYR A 140 16.70 -1.41 0.94
C TYR A 140 18.03 -1.40 1.68
N ALA A 141 18.27 -0.44 2.58
CA ALA A 141 19.49 -0.45 3.41
C ALA A 141 19.64 -1.78 4.17
N GLN A 142 18.55 -2.33 4.70
CA GLN A 142 18.56 -3.60 5.45
C GLN A 142 18.98 -4.82 4.60
N THR A 143 18.91 -4.74 3.27
CA THR A 143 19.34 -5.84 2.38
C THR A 143 20.86 -5.88 2.19
N VAL A 144 21.57 -4.79 2.50
CA VAL A 144 23.02 -4.70 2.31
C VAL A 144 23.77 -5.66 3.24
N PRO A 145 23.49 -5.72 4.56
CA PRO A 145 24.14 -6.68 5.45
C PRO A 145 23.82 -8.12 5.06
N ALA A 146 22.56 -8.44 4.76
CA ALA A 146 22.17 -9.77 4.30
C ALA A 146 22.89 -10.21 3.01
N ALA A 147 23.14 -9.26 2.09
CA ALA A 147 23.91 -9.53 0.88
C ALA A 147 25.39 -9.81 1.20
N LEU A 148 25.98 -9.03 2.10
CA LEU A 148 27.34 -9.25 2.58
C LEU A 148 27.46 -10.61 3.28
N ASP A 149 26.49 -10.97 4.12
CA ASP A 149 26.46 -12.25 4.83
C ASP A 149 26.34 -13.42 3.86
N ALA A 150 25.47 -13.33 2.85
CA ALA A 150 25.36 -14.34 1.80
C ALA A 150 26.67 -14.52 1.00
N MET A 151 27.39 -13.43 0.73
CA MET A 151 28.70 -13.48 0.07
C MET A 151 29.78 -14.10 0.97
N CYS A 152 29.82 -13.70 2.24
CA CYS A 152 30.81 -14.15 3.21
C CYS A 152 30.56 -15.58 3.69
N ALA A 153 29.33 -16.10 3.63
CA ALA A 153 29.01 -17.48 4.00
C ALA A 153 29.80 -18.54 3.21
N THR A 154 30.34 -18.17 2.04
CA THR A 154 31.21 -19.04 1.22
C THR A 154 32.69 -19.01 1.63
N ARG A 155 33.06 -18.15 2.59
CA ARG A 155 34.44 -17.81 2.95
C ARG A 155 34.67 -17.92 4.48
N PRO A 156 35.28 -19.00 4.96
CA PRO A 156 35.43 -19.26 6.40
C PRO A 156 36.29 -18.23 7.15
N ASP A 157 37.18 -17.53 6.44
CA ASP A 157 38.03 -16.44 6.95
C ASP A 157 37.24 -15.19 7.37
N LEU A 158 36.01 -15.03 6.91
CA LEU A 158 35.16 -13.86 7.17
C LEU A 158 34.10 -14.08 8.26
N ALA A 159 34.21 -15.16 9.04
CA ALA A 159 33.19 -15.54 10.04
C ALA A 159 32.89 -14.44 11.09
N HIS A 160 33.88 -13.64 11.47
CA HIS A 160 33.72 -12.53 12.41
C HIS A 160 32.86 -11.38 11.86
N ILE A 161 32.82 -11.21 10.53
CA ILE A 161 31.99 -10.19 9.88
C ILE A 161 30.50 -10.57 9.99
N LEU A 162 30.17 -11.86 9.93
CA LEU A 162 28.80 -12.37 9.99
C LEU A 162 28.08 -12.04 11.31
N GLU A 163 28.79 -12.13 12.43
CA GLU A 163 28.20 -11.84 13.75
C GLU A 163 27.80 -10.36 13.86
N THR A 164 28.69 -9.47 13.41
CA THR A 164 28.42 -8.02 13.37
C THR A 164 27.35 -7.66 12.33
N GLY A 165 27.31 -8.39 11.20
CA GLY A 165 26.33 -8.22 10.13
C GLY A 165 24.90 -8.37 10.61
N SER A 166 24.62 -9.41 11.40
CA SER A 166 23.28 -9.69 11.92
C SER A 166 22.71 -8.58 12.82
N VAL A 167 23.55 -7.98 13.68
CA VAL A 167 23.14 -6.87 14.55
C VAL A 167 22.84 -5.61 13.71
N PHE A 168 23.66 -5.37 12.69
CA PHE A 168 23.48 -4.24 11.79
C PHE A 168 22.24 -4.39 10.90
N GLU A 169 21.95 -5.60 10.40
CA GLU A 169 20.71 -5.95 9.70
C GLU A 169 19.48 -5.63 10.56
N GLN A 170 19.46 -6.12 11.80
CA GLN A 170 18.35 -5.88 12.74
C GLN A 170 18.16 -4.40 13.06
N ALA A 171 19.26 -3.65 13.22
CA ALA A 171 19.21 -2.21 13.45
C ALA A 171 18.58 -1.48 12.25
N LEU A 172 19.00 -1.80 11.02
CA LEU A 172 18.44 -1.20 9.80
C LEU A 172 16.98 -1.60 9.59
N SER A 173 16.62 -2.85 9.87
CA SER A 173 15.25 -3.33 9.81
C SER A 173 14.34 -2.64 10.84
N SER A 174 14.86 -2.42 12.05
CA SER A 174 14.16 -1.62 13.07
C SER A 174 13.94 -0.18 12.62
N VAL A 175 14.92 0.44 11.95
CA VAL A 175 14.76 1.80 11.38
C VAL A 175 13.68 1.83 10.30
N ALA A 176 13.61 0.81 9.44
CA ALA A 176 12.55 0.65 8.45
C ALA A 176 11.16 0.54 9.10
N GLY A 177 11.02 -0.36 10.09
CA GLY A 177 9.77 -0.55 10.85
C GLY A 177 9.32 0.72 11.58
N ILE A 178 10.25 1.39 12.30
CA ILE A 178 9.97 2.67 12.97
C ILE A 178 9.53 3.75 11.96
N THR A 179 10.16 3.79 10.79
CA THR A 179 9.79 4.75 9.74
C THR A 179 8.35 4.53 9.27
N LEU A 180 7.95 3.27 9.02
CA LEU A 180 6.57 2.93 8.68
C LEU A 180 5.59 3.26 9.81
N PHE A 181 5.95 2.91 11.05
CA PHE A 181 5.12 3.19 12.22
C PHE A 181 4.84 4.70 12.37
N VAL A 182 5.89 5.53 12.32
CA VAL A 182 5.75 6.99 12.40
C VAL A 182 4.92 7.52 11.24
N PHE A 183 5.15 7.02 10.04
CA PHE A 183 4.38 7.38 8.85
C PHE A 183 2.87 7.07 9.04
N ASP A 184 2.55 5.88 9.54
CA ASP A 184 1.17 5.45 9.78
C ASP A 184 0.49 6.23 10.90
N VAL A 185 1.17 6.54 11.99
CA VAL A 185 0.63 7.40 13.06
C VAL A 185 0.27 8.78 12.51
N ILE A 186 1.12 9.36 11.66
CA ILE A 186 0.85 10.64 11.01
C ILE A 186 -0.36 10.54 10.07
N LEU A 187 -0.43 9.52 9.22
CA LEU A 187 -1.57 9.32 8.31
C LEU A 187 -2.87 9.08 9.08
N LEU A 188 -2.84 8.25 10.11
CA LEU A 188 -3.98 7.95 10.98
C LEU A 188 -4.52 9.22 11.65
N THR A 189 -3.62 10.07 12.13
CA THR A 189 -3.97 11.39 12.69
C THR A 189 -4.63 12.27 11.62
N GLY A 190 -4.05 12.31 10.42
CA GLY A 190 -4.60 13.03 9.27
C GLY A 190 -5.99 12.56 8.86
N PHE A 191 -6.20 11.25 8.71
CA PHE A 191 -7.49 10.65 8.37
C PHE A 191 -8.55 10.92 9.44
N THR A 192 -8.19 10.80 10.72
CA THR A 192 -9.11 11.06 11.84
C THR A 192 -9.57 12.51 11.83
N ARG A 193 -8.63 13.46 11.69
CA ARG A 193 -8.95 14.89 11.64
C ARG A 193 -9.73 15.26 10.38
N HIS A 194 -9.44 14.64 9.24
CA HIS A 194 -10.20 14.85 8.02
C HIS A 194 -11.67 14.41 8.20
N ILE A 195 -11.90 13.21 8.72
CA ILE A 195 -13.25 12.69 8.98
C ILE A 195 -14.01 13.62 9.95
N GLN A 196 -13.37 14.09 11.03
CA GLN A 196 -14.00 15.03 11.96
C GLN A 196 -14.46 16.33 11.28
N LYS A 197 -13.61 16.92 10.42
CA LYS A 197 -13.98 18.11 9.64
C LYS A 197 -15.15 17.84 8.69
N LEU A 198 -15.20 16.65 8.08
CA LEU A 198 -16.30 16.26 7.20
C LEU A 198 -17.64 16.13 7.94
N TYR A 199 -17.63 15.59 9.16
CA TYR A 199 -18.83 15.55 10.00
C TYR A 199 -19.35 16.95 10.32
N GLN A 200 -18.45 17.87 10.68
CA GLN A 200 -18.81 19.27 10.94
C GLN A 200 -19.39 19.98 9.70
N SER A 201 -18.86 19.72 8.50
CA SER A 201 -19.42 20.30 7.27
C SER A 201 -20.76 19.69 6.87
N MET A 202 -20.99 18.41 7.17
CA MET A 202 -22.29 17.75 6.90
C MET A 202 -23.39 18.32 7.78
N GLU A 203 -23.09 18.66 9.05
CA GLU A 203 -24.03 19.36 9.93
C GLU A 203 -24.44 20.75 9.40
N MET A 204 -23.57 21.37 8.59
CA MET A 204 -23.84 22.67 7.93
C MET A 204 -24.57 22.54 6.58
N GLY A 205 -24.92 21.33 6.13
CA GLY A 205 -25.72 21.11 4.90
C GLY A 205 -24.94 21.07 3.58
N GLU A 206 -23.60 21.07 3.59
CA GLU A 206 -22.77 21.04 2.37
C GLU A 206 -22.41 19.58 1.95
N ALA A 207 -23.39 18.80 1.49
CA ALA A 207 -23.28 17.33 1.50
C ALA A 207 -22.98 16.59 0.16
N ALA A 208 -22.33 17.19 -0.84
CA ALA A 208 -22.32 16.57 -2.19
C ALA A 208 -21.01 15.89 -2.68
N ARG A 209 -19.86 15.95 -1.97
CA ARG A 209 -18.56 15.52 -2.57
C ARG A 209 -17.67 14.58 -1.73
N THR A 210 -18.21 13.98 -0.68
CA THR A 210 -17.41 13.40 0.42
C THR A 210 -17.19 11.89 0.39
N ASP A 211 -17.94 11.13 -0.42
CA ASP A 211 -17.97 9.66 -0.34
C ASP A 211 -16.62 9.00 -0.62
N ARG A 212 -15.91 9.48 -1.66
CA ARG A 212 -14.61 8.94 -2.06
C ARG A 212 -13.57 9.07 -0.94
N PHE A 213 -13.50 10.25 -0.32
CA PHE A 213 -12.54 10.52 0.76
C PHE A 213 -12.89 9.76 2.02
N MET A 214 -14.18 9.59 2.33
CA MET A 214 -14.65 8.79 3.45
C MET A 214 -14.28 7.30 3.30
N ILE A 215 -14.44 6.73 2.09
CA ILE A 215 -13.99 5.37 1.77
C ILE A 215 -12.48 5.24 2.02
N ILE A 216 -11.69 6.15 1.45
CA ILE A 216 -10.21 6.17 1.61
C ILE A 216 -9.81 6.21 3.09
N ALA A 217 -10.42 7.11 3.87
CA ALA A 217 -10.05 7.30 5.26
C ALA A 217 -10.46 6.11 6.15
N ARG A 218 -11.60 5.45 5.88
CA ARG A 218 -12.06 4.27 6.61
C ARG A 218 -11.14 3.07 6.41
N TYR A 219 -10.86 2.70 5.16
CA TYR A 219 -9.95 1.59 4.87
C TYR A 219 -8.50 1.95 5.22
N GLY A 220 -8.11 3.22 5.07
CA GLY A 220 -6.80 3.72 5.49
C GLY A 220 -6.53 3.50 6.97
N ARG A 221 -7.51 3.85 7.82
CA ARG A 221 -7.44 3.59 9.27
C ARG A 221 -7.19 2.11 9.58
N VAL A 222 -7.98 1.21 8.97
CA VAL A 222 -7.84 -0.23 9.19
C VAL A 222 -6.45 -0.70 8.77
N SER A 223 -5.97 -0.29 7.59
CA SER A 223 -4.63 -0.69 7.13
C SER A 223 -3.49 -0.19 8.05
N CYS A 224 -3.58 1.04 8.57
CA CYS A 224 -2.57 1.56 9.50
C CYS A 224 -2.63 0.82 10.85
N LEU A 225 -3.82 0.48 11.35
CA LEU A 225 -3.95 -0.29 12.61
C LEU A 225 -3.34 -1.69 12.47
N VAL A 226 -3.58 -2.37 11.35
CA VAL A 226 -2.98 -3.69 11.09
C VAL A 226 -1.46 -3.59 11.09
N TRP A 227 -0.88 -2.62 10.40
CA TRP A 227 0.58 -2.42 10.39
C TRP A 227 1.18 -2.04 11.74
N ILE A 228 0.48 -1.22 12.53
CA ILE A 228 0.91 -0.89 13.89
C ILE A 228 0.98 -2.16 14.74
N VAL A 229 -0.06 -3.00 14.70
CA VAL A 229 -0.08 -4.28 15.42
C VAL A 229 1.05 -5.20 14.93
N SER A 230 1.26 -5.29 13.61
CA SER A 230 2.36 -6.07 13.02
C SER A 230 3.73 -5.56 13.49
N ASN A 231 3.96 -4.24 13.58
CA ASN A 231 5.21 -3.69 14.11
C ASN A 231 5.43 -4.07 15.58
N PHE A 232 4.38 -4.08 16.41
CA PHE A 232 4.51 -4.56 17.79
C PHE A 232 4.82 -6.06 17.87
N MET A 233 4.25 -6.88 16.97
CA MET A 233 4.60 -8.29 16.86
C MET A 233 6.06 -8.49 16.47
N TYR A 234 6.58 -7.66 15.54
CA TYR A 234 8.00 -7.66 15.17
C TYR A 234 8.90 -7.29 16.34
N ILE A 235 8.61 -6.19 17.04
CA ILE A 235 9.38 -5.80 18.23
C ILE A 235 9.34 -6.90 19.30
N GLY A 236 8.18 -7.54 19.47
CA GLY A 236 8.03 -8.68 20.36
C GLY A 236 8.87 -9.88 19.96
N SER A 237 9.02 -10.16 18.66
CA SER A 237 9.85 -11.28 18.18
C SER A 237 11.34 -11.04 18.42
N LEU A 238 11.80 -9.78 18.41
CA LEU A 238 13.19 -9.43 18.76
C LEU A 238 13.55 -9.76 20.22
N MET A 239 12.56 -9.90 21.11
CA MET A 239 12.78 -10.25 22.52
C MET A 239 12.82 -11.76 22.77
N LEU A 240 12.56 -12.57 21.74
CA LEU A 240 12.49 -14.03 21.83
C LEU A 240 13.77 -14.67 21.28
N GLU A 241 14.07 -15.87 21.79
CA GLU A 241 15.19 -16.65 21.28
C GLU A 241 14.94 -17.04 19.82
N GLN A 242 15.92 -16.76 18.95
CA GLN A 242 15.86 -17.08 17.54
C GLN A 242 15.72 -18.59 17.34
N GLY A 243 14.72 -19.00 16.56
CA GLY A 243 14.40 -20.41 16.33
C GLY A 243 13.38 -21.00 17.30
N SER A 244 13.01 -20.30 18.37
CA SER A 244 11.89 -20.73 19.23
C SER A 244 10.56 -20.76 18.45
N PHE A 245 9.64 -21.64 18.86
CA PHE A 245 8.31 -21.71 18.25
C PHE A 245 7.56 -20.39 18.31
N LEU A 246 7.65 -19.68 19.45
CA LEU A 246 6.97 -18.41 19.65
C LEU A 246 7.54 -17.30 18.75
N PHE A 247 8.85 -17.28 18.51
CA PHE A 247 9.47 -16.40 17.53
C PHE A 247 8.86 -16.61 16.14
N TRP A 248 8.84 -17.86 15.66
CA TRP A 248 8.24 -18.20 14.37
C TRP A 248 6.74 -17.89 14.30
N LEU A 249 6.00 -18.11 15.39
CA LEU A 249 4.58 -17.80 15.44
C LEU A 249 4.32 -16.29 15.30
N LEU A 250 5.11 -15.44 15.95
CA LEU A 250 5.02 -13.98 15.78
C LEU A 250 5.39 -13.55 14.36
N MET A 251 6.41 -14.14 13.76
CA MET A 251 6.79 -13.88 12.37
C MET A 251 5.70 -14.31 11.38
N VAL A 252 5.07 -15.47 11.57
CA VAL A 252 3.89 -15.89 10.79
C VAL A 252 2.74 -14.90 10.98
N GLY A 253 2.50 -14.42 12.20
CA GLY A 253 1.53 -13.37 12.51
C GLY A 253 1.79 -12.07 11.73
N LEU A 254 3.06 -11.66 11.60
CA LEU A 254 3.48 -10.52 10.77
C LEU A 254 3.08 -10.71 9.29
N TYR A 255 3.32 -11.90 8.72
CA TYR A 255 2.98 -12.18 7.32
C TYR A 255 1.46 -12.22 7.09
N VAL A 256 0.70 -12.75 8.06
CA VAL A 256 -0.76 -12.67 8.05
C VAL A 256 -1.23 -11.22 8.10
N GLY A 257 -0.64 -10.37 8.97
CA GLY A 257 -0.92 -8.94 9.02
C GLY A 257 -0.62 -8.22 7.69
N SER A 258 0.48 -8.59 7.03
CA SER A 258 0.83 -8.10 5.70
C SER A 258 -0.22 -8.48 4.65
N THR A 259 -0.69 -9.73 4.68
CA THR A 259 -1.77 -10.24 3.81
C THR A 259 -3.09 -9.51 4.04
N LEU A 260 -3.46 -9.29 5.31
CA LEU A 260 -4.66 -8.53 5.68
C LEU A 260 -4.57 -7.07 5.24
N THR A 261 -3.38 -6.48 5.27
CA THR A 261 -3.18 -5.13 4.73
C THR A 261 -3.43 -5.11 3.23
N VAL A 262 -2.79 -5.99 2.46
CA VAL A 262 -3.00 -6.10 1.01
C VAL A 262 -4.47 -6.32 0.67
N LEU A 263 -5.15 -7.21 1.41
CA LEU A 263 -6.59 -7.44 1.27
C LEU A 263 -7.40 -6.16 1.54
N THR A 264 -7.10 -5.43 2.62
CA THR A 264 -7.78 -4.18 2.97
C THR A 264 -7.62 -3.12 1.86
N LEU A 265 -6.42 -2.99 1.31
CA LEU A 265 -6.15 -2.05 0.21
C LEU A 265 -6.84 -2.49 -1.10
N TYR A 266 -6.92 -3.79 -1.36
CA TYR A 266 -7.67 -4.34 -2.48
C TYR A 266 -9.18 -4.07 -2.35
N VAL A 267 -9.79 -4.34 -1.18
CA VAL A 267 -11.21 -4.06 -0.93
C VAL A 267 -11.50 -2.57 -1.06
N MET A 268 -10.60 -1.71 -0.60
CA MET A 268 -10.70 -0.27 -0.82
C MET A 268 -10.72 0.09 -2.31
N LYS A 269 -9.85 -0.53 -3.14
CA LYS A 269 -9.88 -0.34 -4.60
C LYS A 269 -11.26 -0.67 -5.16
N LEU A 270 -11.84 -1.81 -4.78
CA LEU A 270 -13.17 -2.24 -5.23
C LEU A 270 -14.26 -1.24 -4.80
N ALA A 271 -14.20 -0.75 -3.56
CA ALA A 271 -15.15 0.23 -3.05
C ALA A 271 -15.09 1.56 -3.83
N LEU A 272 -13.87 2.02 -4.14
CA LEU A 272 -13.66 3.22 -4.95
C LEU A 272 -14.19 3.07 -6.38
N TYR A 273 -14.02 1.88 -6.98
CA TYR A 273 -14.53 1.58 -8.31
C TYR A 273 -16.07 1.62 -8.34
N LYS A 274 -16.73 0.98 -7.35
CA LYS A 274 -18.20 1.00 -7.23
C LYS A 274 -18.75 2.41 -7.06
N CYS A 275 -18.09 3.23 -6.24
CA CYS A 275 -18.46 4.64 -6.05
C CYS A 275 -18.34 5.45 -7.36
N ALA A 276 -17.29 5.21 -8.15
CA ALA A 276 -17.12 5.89 -9.44
C ALA A 276 -18.19 5.49 -10.48
N GLY A 277 -18.58 4.21 -10.51
CA GLY A 277 -19.61 3.70 -11.44
C GLY A 277 -21.03 4.22 -11.16
N GLY A 278 -21.39 4.40 -9.88
CA GLY A 278 -22.73 4.87 -9.49
C GLY A 278 -23.07 6.29 -9.97
N VAL A 279 -22.06 7.16 -10.07
CA VAL A 279 -22.25 8.56 -10.53
C VAL A 279 -22.68 8.62 -11.99
N GLY A 280 -22.22 7.69 -12.84
CA GLY A 280 -22.61 7.65 -14.26
C GLY A 280 -24.04 7.20 -14.50
N SER A 281 -24.57 6.30 -13.66
CA SER A 281 -25.91 5.73 -13.85
C SER A 281 -27.02 6.73 -13.49
N ASN A 282 -26.83 7.55 -12.46
CA ASN A 282 -27.81 8.56 -12.04
C ASN A 282 -27.93 9.74 -13.02
N VAL A 283 -26.83 10.12 -13.70
CA VAL A 283 -26.86 11.20 -14.71
C VAL A 283 -27.60 10.75 -15.99
N LEU A 284 -27.50 9.48 -16.35
CA LEU A 284 -28.25 8.92 -17.48
C LEU A 284 -29.74 8.73 -17.16
N SER A 285 -30.08 8.33 -15.93
CA SER A 285 -31.47 8.24 -15.47
C SER A 285 -32.14 9.61 -15.34
N ALA A 286 -31.41 10.65 -14.90
CA ALA A 286 -31.93 12.02 -14.87
C ALA A 286 -32.15 12.60 -16.28
N LYS A 287 -31.34 12.21 -17.28
CA LYS A 287 -31.55 12.60 -18.68
C LYS A 287 -32.72 11.87 -19.34
N SER A 288 -33.05 10.64 -18.95
CA SER A 288 -34.21 9.91 -19.50
C SER A 288 -35.55 10.33 -18.91
N LEU A 289 -35.56 10.97 -17.73
CA LEU A 289 -36.77 11.48 -17.07
C LEU A 289 -37.08 12.96 -17.38
N GLY A 290 -36.25 13.64 -18.18
CA GLY A 290 -36.36 15.07 -18.47
C GLY A 290 -36.68 15.47 -19.91
N VAL A 291 -37.09 14.55 -20.79
CA VAL A 291 -37.45 14.90 -22.20
C VAL A 291 -38.83 14.35 -22.55
N VAL A 292 -39.85 14.75 -21.78
CA VAL A 292 -41.23 14.90 -22.29
C VAL A 292 -41.79 16.14 -21.61
N GLY A 293 -41.76 17.26 -22.33
CA GLY A 293 -42.50 18.47 -21.94
C GLY A 293 -41.69 19.74 -22.03
N GLY A 294 -41.79 20.45 -23.16
CA GLY A 294 -41.35 21.84 -23.22
C GLY A 294 -40.92 22.31 -24.59
N SER A 295 -41.85 22.33 -25.53
CA SER A 295 -41.77 23.21 -26.70
C SER A 295 -41.51 24.65 -26.22
N THR A 296 -40.35 25.20 -26.56
CA THR A 296 -40.17 26.66 -26.67
C THR A 296 -39.10 26.92 -27.71
N ALA A 297 -39.57 26.84 -28.95
CA ALA A 297 -39.01 27.63 -30.03
C ALA A 297 -38.92 29.12 -29.61
N THR A 298 -38.03 29.85 -30.27
CA THR A 298 -37.97 31.33 -30.30
C THR A 298 -37.43 32.05 -29.06
N ARG A 299 -36.09 32.20 -28.96
CA ARG A 299 -35.37 33.47 -28.66
C ARG A 299 -33.93 33.22 -28.21
N ARG A 300 -32.96 33.52 -29.07
CA ARG A 300 -31.71 34.26 -28.75
C ARG A 300 -30.74 34.13 -29.93
N LYS A 301 -30.92 35.03 -30.90
CA LYS A 301 -29.93 35.32 -31.95
C LYS A 301 -29.13 36.60 -31.67
N GLU A 302 -29.24 37.20 -30.48
CA GLU A 302 -28.72 38.58 -30.25
C GLU A 302 -27.55 38.73 -29.28
N GLU A 303 -27.02 37.68 -28.66
CA GLU A 303 -25.99 37.83 -27.61
C GLU A 303 -24.60 37.31 -28.02
N VAL A 304 -24.28 37.34 -29.32
CA VAL A 304 -22.95 36.91 -29.85
C VAL A 304 -22.00 38.10 -30.08
N VAL A 305 -22.42 39.34 -29.83
CA VAL A 305 -21.59 40.52 -30.15
C VAL A 305 -20.74 41.03 -28.96
N SER A 306 -21.07 40.73 -27.70
CA SER A 306 -20.45 41.46 -26.57
C SER A 306 -19.23 40.81 -25.90
N VAL A 307 -18.80 39.60 -26.28
CA VAL A 307 -17.70 38.90 -25.55
C VAL A 307 -16.35 39.02 -26.26
N LYS A 308 -16.30 39.52 -27.50
CA LYS A 308 -15.03 39.69 -28.23
C LYS A 308 -14.19 40.91 -27.80
N GLU A 309 -14.74 41.85 -27.04
CA GLU A 309 -14.00 43.05 -26.62
C GLU A 309 -13.27 42.92 -25.27
N LEU A 310 -13.57 41.91 -24.44
CA LEU A 310 -12.93 41.77 -23.14
C LEU A 310 -11.61 40.97 -23.12
N VAL A 311 -11.17 40.43 -24.26
CA VAL A 311 -9.95 39.60 -24.35
C VAL A 311 -8.72 40.39 -24.84
N HIS A 312 -8.83 41.69 -25.12
CA HIS A 312 -7.68 42.54 -25.51
C HIS A 312 -7.05 43.37 -24.37
N GLY A 313 -7.50 43.21 -23.11
CA GLY A 313 -7.07 44.08 -22.00
C GLY A 313 -5.95 43.58 -21.09
N VAL A 314 -5.50 42.32 -21.15
CA VAL A 314 -4.65 41.72 -20.09
C VAL A 314 -3.21 41.43 -20.52
N SER A 315 -2.72 42.08 -21.59
CA SER A 315 -1.34 41.90 -22.08
C SER A 315 -0.38 43.03 -21.69
N GLN A 316 -0.50 43.59 -20.48
CA GLN A 316 0.54 44.47 -19.92
C GLN A 316 0.68 44.31 -18.40
N MET A 317 1.57 43.43 -17.96
CA MET A 317 2.36 43.62 -16.74
C MET A 317 3.53 42.63 -16.73
N GLY A 318 4.74 43.15 -16.95
CA GLY A 318 6.01 42.42 -16.86
C GLY A 318 6.54 42.31 -15.42
N PRO A 319 7.59 41.51 -15.20
CA PRO A 319 8.08 41.16 -13.87
C PRO A 319 9.05 42.21 -13.30
N LYS A 320 9.03 42.36 -11.96
CA LYS A 320 10.14 42.86 -11.14
C LYS A 320 10.71 41.70 -10.33
#